data_AF-A0A972VDK6-F1
#
_entry.id   AF-A0A972VDK6-F1
#
_cell.length_a   1.000
_cell.length_b   1.000
_cell.length_c   1.000
_cell.angle_alpha   90.00
_cell.angle_beta   90.00
_cell.angle_gamma   90.00
#
_symmetry.space_group_name_H-M   'P 1'
#
loop_
_entity.id
_entity.type
_entity.pdbx_description
1 polymer ?
#
loop_
_entity_poly.entity_id
_entity_poly.type
_entity_poly.pdbx_seq_one_letter_code
_entity_poly.pdbx_strand_id
1 'polypeptide(L)'
;MHDLVAVPGDNDGQIQLSFTAPGNGGQSPDQVLNGVYHVSCLPIRSEDRTAKPIEQSFAAKQVNYGDPNKVVVALLGDTQFGFPDGVADPAVEAARPTMADLRELSHDFLAILGDLVQTDRYWPYHHSEIESKAVRPLYLIGGNAEFYYGLDRFVEHTGFSSGGYVVRLRGLRFIFLTVNGVSGATDHICHIGDKQMAWLRQELAADRQSSTAVFFHAPLANTTTGSLAEREMHVHETDALRQLFRNNPCVVLFANGHIHRGYGPVGTPQRNGPYMIEDGVLHVSVGRPPTTCFAEFSDDCITIRVRDNQTRAWCSGWGTTHRVPLTLEPKKLDPQLLTVGGLAPGEVYRVTLRTQNDAGLLAPSSNSVRVKARKLPERRPSKPVALTVVRNAATATHAFSACYRDVNIRDHAIACEIEVERCRLRAVDTFEDGNSSSWSFTHVADVAEADGLLMARSTTSDPQILTHLSPPASSDVFGMILLRLRVPGDARAVEFFWGTEERSICREQSMSVAPEAHGQLHNYEIPVGKNSQWVGHSIRTLRLDPTAKNDHEFAVDSIVLRSRPGAGEAVWRSGSRPCNVHSTDTVGTPLPYEGPPLVTGAPHFWRIRFTDNHGLKGQWSDWTLFNPTGLQN
;
A
#
# COMPACT_ATOMS: atom_id res chain seq x y z
N MET A 1 -22.74 22.65 10.22
CA MET A 1 -22.87 22.40 11.68
C MET A 1 -21.57 21.77 12.12
N HIS A 2 -21.02 22.19 13.25
CA HIS A 2 -19.74 21.70 13.72
C HIS A 2 -19.95 20.46 14.60
N ASP A 3 -19.53 19.30 14.12
CA ASP A 3 -19.77 18.02 14.77
C ASP A 3 -18.70 17.74 15.83
N LEU A 4 -18.68 18.49 16.95
CA LEU A 4 -17.86 18.09 18.10
C LEU A 4 -18.56 16.94 18.84
N VAL A 5 -18.04 15.73 18.67
CA VAL A 5 -18.47 14.53 19.39
C VAL A 5 -17.40 14.15 20.40
N ALA A 6 -17.82 13.68 21.58
CA ALA A 6 -16.92 13.13 22.57
C ALA A 6 -17.46 11.82 23.13
N VAL A 7 -16.59 10.81 23.24
CA VAL A 7 -16.90 9.49 23.79
C VAL A 7 -15.89 9.11 24.87
N PRO A 8 -16.21 8.18 25.79
CA PRO A 8 -15.22 7.63 26.71
C PRO A 8 -14.04 7.02 25.95
N GLY A 9 -12.82 7.25 26.42
CA GLY A 9 -11.60 6.69 25.81
C GLY A 9 -11.37 5.23 26.15
N ASP A 10 -10.20 4.74 25.79
CA ASP A 10 -9.82 3.34 25.97
C ASP A 10 -9.28 3.06 27.38
N ASN A 11 -8.61 4.04 28.01
CA ASN A 11 -8.02 3.90 29.34
C ASN A 11 -8.75 4.70 30.41
N ASP A 12 -8.50 4.37 31.67
CA ASP A 12 -8.99 5.13 32.82
C ASP A 12 -8.68 6.62 32.69
N GLY A 13 -9.71 7.45 32.92
CA GLY A 13 -9.54 8.90 32.89
C GLY A 13 -9.32 9.47 31.49
N GLN A 14 -9.68 8.73 30.44
CA GLN A 14 -9.60 9.21 29.06
C GLN A 14 -10.97 9.48 28.43
N ILE A 15 -10.95 10.41 27.48
CA ILE A 15 -12.01 10.66 26.50
C ILE A 15 -11.38 10.76 25.10
N GLN A 16 -12.17 10.43 24.09
CA GLN A 16 -11.84 10.64 22.68
C GLN A 16 -12.79 11.69 22.10
N LEU A 17 -12.21 12.68 21.42
CA LEU A 17 -12.92 13.74 20.72
C LEU A 17 -12.87 13.45 19.22
N SER A 18 -13.96 13.73 18.53
CA SER A 18 -14.08 13.66 17.07
C SER A 18 -14.71 14.96 16.57
N PHE A 19 -14.08 15.66 15.62
CA PHE A 19 -14.60 16.92 15.09
C PHE A 19 -14.07 17.28 13.69
N THR A 20 -14.90 17.90 12.85
CA THR A 20 -14.52 18.30 11.49
C THR A 20 -13.94 19.72 11.39
N ALA A 21 -14.45 20.65 12.20
CA ALA A 21 -13.93 22.02 12.33
C ALA A 21 -14.38 22.64 13.67
N PRO A 22 -13.50 23.20 14.51
CA PRO A 22 -13.91 24.04 15.63
C PRO A 22 -14.47 25.37 15.09
N GLY A 23 -15.45 25.97 15.76
CA GLY A 23 -16.19 27.15 15.25
C GLY A 23 -15.36 28.23 14.54
N ASN A 24 -15.92 28.87 13.51
CA ASN A 24 -15.22 29.89 12.70
C ASN A 24 -15.16 31.26 13.39
N GLY A 25 -14.15 31.47 14.22
CA GLY A 25 -13.88 32.77 14.87
C GLY A 25 -13.34 33.88 13.96
N GLY A 26 -13.52 33.82 12.64
CA GLY A 26 -12.87 34.71 11.67
C GLY A 26 -11.46 34.27 11.22
N GLN A 27 -11.08 33.03 11.51
CA GLN A 27 -9.83 32.40 11.05
C GLN A 27 -9.97 31.89 9.61
N SER A 28 -8.85 31.75 8.89
CA SER A 28 -8.86 31.16 7.55
C SER A 28 -9.23 29.67 7.61
N PRO A 29 -9.81 29.09 6.54
CA PRO A 29 -10.06 27.64 6.48
C PRO A 29 -8.82 26.80 6.83
N ASP A 30 -7.64 27.18 6.34
CA ASP A 30 -6.39 26.49 6.66
C ASP A 30 -6.05 26.54 8.15
N GLN A 31 -6.26 27.68 8.82
CA GLN A 31 -6.06 27.81 10.27
C GLN A 31 -7.06 26.98 11.07
N VAL A 32 -8.30 26.87 10.59
CA VAL A 32 -9.34 26.06 11.25
C VAL A 32 -9.07 24.57 11.09
N LEU A 33 -8.45 24.15 9.98
CA LEU A 33 -8.23 22.75 9.63
C LEU A 33 -6.87 22.20 10.09
N ASN A 34 -5.85 23.06 10.16
CA ASN A 34 -4.45 22.67 10.42
C ASN A 34 -3.79 23.46 11.58
N GLY A 35 -4.57 24.19 12.38
CA GLY A 35 -4.07 25.03 13.48
C GLY A 35 -3.81 24.30 14.80
N VAL A 36 -3.50 25.06 15.86
CA VAL A 36 -3.42 24.51 17.22
C VAL A 36 -4.81 24.54 17.85
N TYR A 37 -5.27 23.40 18.35
CA TYR A 37 -6.52 23.25 19.07
C TYR A 37 -6.29 23.29 20.58
N HIS A 38 -7.08 24.06 21.29
CA HIS A 38 -7.12 24.10 22.74
C HIS A 38 -8.38 23.41 23.23
N VAL A 39 -8.18 22.40 24.06
CA VAL A 39 -9.22 21.62 24.71
C VAL A 39 -9.27 22.01 26.18
N SER A 40 -10.43 22.50 26.60
CA SER A 40 -10.73 22.81 28.01
C SER A 40 -11.74 21.79 28.54
N CYS A 41 -11.35 21.04 29.56
CA CYS A 41 -12.19 20.04 30.23
C CYS A 41 -12.55 20.55 31.63
N LEU A 42 -13.81 20.96 31.82
CA LEU A 42 -14.32 21.43 33.11
C LEU A 42 -15.21 20.33 33.74
N PRO A 43 -14.88 19.82 34.94
CA PRO A 43 -15.72 18.82 35.61
C PRO A 43 -17.08 19.42 35.96
N ILE A 44 -18.16 18.68 35.69
CA ILE A 44 -19.53 19.07 36.05
C ILE A 44 -19.82 18.48 37.43
N ARG A 45 -19.33 19.13 38.48
CA ARG A 45 -19.79 18.87 39.86
C ARG A 45 -20.98 19.79 40.15
N SER A 46 -22.01 19.27 40.82
CA SER A 46 -23.25 20.04 41.06
C SER A 46 -23.05 21.29 41.94
N GLU A 47 -21.93 21.42 42.67
CA GLU A 47 -21.80 22.44 43.72
C GLU A 47 -20.42 23.16 43.78
N ASP A 48 -19.40 22.73 43.05
CA ASP A 48 -18.04 23.30 43.17
C ASP A 48 -17.73 24.30 42.04
N ARG A 49 -17.96 25.59 42.32
CA ARG A 49 -17.60 26.70 41.40
C ARG A 49 -16.09 26.97 41.34
N THR A 50 -15.27 26.30 42.15
CA THR A 50 -13.81 26.57 42.25
C THR A 50 -12.96 25.60 41.43
N ALA A 51 -13.58 24.58 40.81
CA ALA A 51 -12.86 23.62 39.99
C ALA A 51 -12.15 24.31 38.82
N LYS A 52 -10.82 24.14 38.76
CA LYS A 52 -10.01 24.63 37.64
C LYS A 52 -10.17 23.70 36.43
N PRO A 53 -10.36 24.24 35.21
CA PRO A 53 -10.39 23.42 34.01
C PRO A 53 -9.03 22.74 33.78
N ILE A 54 -9.08 21.53 33.23
CA ILE A 54 -7.89 20.87 32.67
C ILE A 54 -7.76 21.38 31.23
N GLU A 55 -6.66 22.08 30.95
CA GLU A 55 -6.37 22.65 29.63
C GLU A 55 -5.28 21.83 28.95
N GLN A 56 -5.52 21.43 27.69
CA GLN A 56 -4.54 20.74 26.86
C GLN A 56 -4.55 21.35 25.45
N SER A 57 -3.36 21.61 24.91
CA SER A 57 -3.19 22.09 23.55
C SER A 57 -2.69 20.97 22.65
N PHE A 58 -3.31 20.82 21.49
CA PHE A 58 -2.98 19.83 20.49
C PHE A 58 -2.73 20.55 19.18
N ALA A 59 -1.55 20.39 18.59
CA ALA A 59 -1.39 20.76 17.19
C ALA A 59 -2.25 19.80 16.36
N ALA A 60 -3.13 20.34 15.51
CA ALA A 60 -3.76 19.53 14.48
C ALA A 60 -2.65 18.84 13.70
N LYS A 61 -2.69 17.51 13.65
CA LYS A 61 -2.04 16.84 12.52
C LYS A 61 -2.82 17.30 11.31
N GLN A 62 -2.12 17.66 10.26
CA GLN A 62 -2.72 18.37 9.16
C GLN A 62 -3.63 17.40 8.34
N VAL A 63 -4.76 16.94 8.87
CA VAL A 63 -5.55 15.86 8.23
C VAL A 63 -6.46 16.43 7.13
N ASN A 64 -6.72 17.74 7.16
CA ASN A 64 -7.60 18.43 6.22
C ASN A 64 -6.82 19.46 5.39
N TYR A 65 -5.87 19.00 4.58
CA TYR A 65 -5.18 19.83 3.58
C TYR A 65 -6.05 20.22 2.39
N GLY A 66 -5.64 21.24 1.66
CA GLY A 66 -6.35 21.64 0.45
C GLY A 66 -7.61 22.45 0.76
N ASP A 67 -8.13 23.08 -0.27
CA ASP A 67 -9.26 23.99 -0.14
C ASP A 67 -10.57 23.20 -0.30
N PRO A 68 -11.57 23.39 0.58
CA PRO A 68 -12.82 22.64 0.51
C PRO A 68 -13.58 22.81 -0.81
N ASN A 69 -13.30 23.86 -1.58
CA ASN A 69 -13.98 24.21 -2.82
C ASN A 69 -13.14 24.00 -4.08
N LYS A 70 -11.89 23.50 -3.96
CA LYS A 70 -11.07 23.15 -5.11
C LYS A 70 -10.16 21.97 -4.84
N VAL A 71 -9.81 21.22 -5.87
CA VAL A 71 -8.68 20.29 -5.83
C VAL A 71 -7.46 21.02 -6.41
N VAL A 72 -6.34 20.99 -5.70
CA VAL A 72 -5.09 21.61 -6.12
C VAL A 72 -4.05 20.54 -6.35
N VAL A 73 -3.59 20.44 -7.59
CA VAL A 73 -2.53 19.51 -7.99
C VAL A 73 -1.24 20.28 -8.20
N ALA A 74 -0.21 19.96 -7.42
CA ALA A 74 1.15 20.41 -7.70
C ALA A 74 1.74 19.50 -8.80
N LEU A 75 2.20 20.10 -9.89
CA LEU A 75 2.75 19.41 -11.05
C LEU A 75 4.21 19.82 -11.24
N LEU A 76 5.09 18.83 -11.23
CA LEU A 76 6.50 18.93 -11.59
C LEU A 76 6.77 18.06 -12.81
N GLY A 77 7.75 18.43 -13.62
CA GLY A 77 8.29 17.56 -14.67
C GLY A 77 9.80 17.52 -14.57
N ASP A 78 10.43 16.52 -15.19
CA ASP A 78 11.85 16.55 -15.51
C ASP A 78 12.75 16.83 -14.29
N THR A 79 12.62 16.06 -13.19
CA THR A 79 13.53 16.22 -12.04
C THR A 79 14.97 15.87 -12.42
N GLN A 80 15.15 14.88 -13.31
CA GLN A 80 16.39 14.60 -14.03
C GLN A 80 17.65 14.44 -13.17
N PHE A 81 17.56 13.68 -12.09
CA PHE A 81 18.76 13.34 -11.32
C PHE A 81 19.76 12.59 -12.20
N GLY A 82 21.00 13.11 -12.30
CA GLY A 82 22.10 12.40 -12.97
C GLY A 82 22.72 12.99 -14.25
N PHE A 83 22.68 14.30 -14.46
CA PHE A 83 23.52 14.97 -15.47
C PHE A 83 24.96 15.23 -14.93
N PRO A 84 25.99 15.43 -15.79
CA PRO A 84 27.23 14.65 -15.82
C PRO A 84 28.20 14.79 -14.63
N ASP A 85 28.98 13.72 -14.45
CA ASP A 85 29.94 13.45 -13.38
C ASP A 85 30.93 14.60 -13.10
N GLY A 86 31.11 14.95 -11.81
CA GLY A 86 32.19 15.82 -11.31
C GLY A 86 31.77 17.19 -10.75
N VAL A 87 30.47 17.52 -10.74
CA VAL A 87 29.91 18.74 -10.13
C VAL A 87 28.73 18.36 -9.21
N ALA A 88 28.38 19.22 -8.25
CA ALA A 88 27.13 19.07 -7.49
C ALA A 88 25.95 18.98 -8.48
N ASP A 89 25.15 17.92 -8.37
CA ASP A 89 24.06 17.65 -9.31
C ASP A 89 23.06 18.81 -9.29
N PRO A 90 22.92 19.59 -10.39
CA PRO A 90 22.02 20.73 -10.45
C PRO A 90 20.55 20.34 -10.19
N ALA A 91 20.16 19.10 -10.46
CA ALA A 91 18.84 18.58 -10.15
C ALA A 91 18.59 18.53 -8.64
N VAL A 92 19.59 18.10 -7.86
CA VAL A 92 19.51 18.06 -6.38
C VAL A 92 19.38 19.47 -5.81
N GLU A 93 20.20 20.41 -6.28
CA GLU A 93 20.17 21.80 -5.82
C GLU A 93 18.86 22.51 -6.18
N ALA A 94 18.19 22.12 -7.27
CA ALA A 94 16.86 22.63 -7.63
C ALA A 94 15.73 21.91 -6.88
N ALA A 95 15.82 20.59 -6.65
CA ALA A 95 14.82 19.79 -5.97
C ALA A 95 14.66 20.20 -4.49
N ARG A 96 15.76 20.48 -3.79
CA ARG A 96 15.76 20.86 -2.37
C ARG A 96 14.88 22.06 -2.03
N PRO A 97 15.09 23.26 -2.62
CA PRO A 97 14.22 24.40 -2.35
C PRO A 97 12.80 24.17 -2.83
N THR A 98 12.62 23.40 -3.92
CA THR A 98 11.29 23.02 -4.44
C THR A 98 10.47 22.26 -3.42
N MET A 99 11.00 21.15 -2.90
CA MET A 99 10.31 20.31 -1.93
C MET A 99 10.17 21.01 -0.57
N ALA A 100 11.15 21.82 -0.16
CA ALA A 100 11.05 22.63 1.05
C ALA A 100 9.90 23.65 0.99
N ASP A 101 9.70 24.30 -0.15
CA ASP A 101 8.60 25.24 -0.37
C ASP A 101 7.26 24.52 -0.55
N LEU A 102 7.21 23.42 -1.31
CA LEU A 102 5.98 22.61 -1.47
C LEU A 102 5.45 22.09 -0.14
N ARG A 103 6.32 21.78 0.81
CA ARG A 103 5.93 21.37 2.17
C ARG A 103 5.06 22.41 2.88
N GLU A 104 5.26 23.69 2.60
CA GLU A 104 4.55 24.80 3.21
C GLU A 104 3.25 25.18 2.45
N LEU A 105 3.06 24.66 1.23
CA LEU A 105 1.94 25.03 0.36
C LEU A 105 0.77 24.07 0.46
N SER A 106 -0.45 24.63 0.38
CA SER A 106 -1.67 23.84 0.33
C SER A 106 -1.87 23.24 -1.07
N HIS A 107 -1.87 21.92 -1.13
CA HIS A 107 -2.19 21.12 -2.31
C HIS A 107 -2.73 19.76 -1.85
N ASP A 108 -3.53 19.12 -2.71
CA ASP A 108 -4.13 17.81 -2.45
C ASP A 108 -3.16 16.67 -2.77
N PHE A 109 -2.42 16.77 -3.87
CA PHE A 109 -1.36 15.83 -4.21
C PHE A 109 -0.30 16.45 -5.13
N LEU A 110 0.88 15.81 -5.17
CA LEU A 110 1.99 16.11 -6.06
C LEU A 110 2.05 15.06 -7.17
N ALA A 111 2.20 15.49 -8.42
CA ALA A 111 2.47 14.61 -9.54
C ALA A 111 3.76 15.01 -10.27
N ILE A 112 4.60 14.03 -10.59
CA ILE A 112 5.83 14.24 -11.36
C ILE A 112 5.72 13.56 -12.71
N LEU A 113 5.80 14.38 -13.76
CA LEU A 113 5.41 14.03 -15.11
C LEU A 113 6.58 13.46 -15.94
N GLY A 114 7.30 12.49 -15.39
CA GLY A 114 8.38 11.74 -16.06
C GLY A 114 9.75 12.40 -16.02
N ASP A 115 10.74 11.68 -16.53
CA ASP A 115 12.17 12.01 -16.51
C ASP A 115 12.67 12.27 -15.08
N LEU A 116 12.42 11.28 -14.22
CA LEU A 116 12.75 11.30 -12.81
C LEU A 116 14.26 11.20 -12.61
N VAL A 117 14.87 10.19 -13.23
CA VAL A 117 16.29 9.86 -13.12
C VAL A 117 16.89 9.53 -14.49
N GLN A 118 18.15 9.92 -14.70
CA GLN A 118 18.86 9.68 -15.95
C GLN A 118 19.48 8.29 -16.04
N THR A 119 19.72 7.62 -14.90
CA THR A 119 20.18 6.22 -14.83
C THR A 119 19.78 5.62 -13.48
N ASP A 120 19.77 4.28 -13.39
CA ASP A 120 19.37 3.53 -12.19
C ASP A 120 20.18 3.92 -10.92
N ARG A 121 21.44 4.37 -11.07
CA ARG A 121 22.27 4.77 -9.91
C ARG A 121 21.76 6.01 -9.19
N TYR A 122 20.82 6.76 -9.77
CA TYR A 122 20.31 8.02 -9.22
C TYR A 122 18.97 7.91 -8.51
N TRP A 123 18.34 6.72 -8.47
CA TRP A 123 17.15 6.49 -7.65
C TRP A 123 17.32 6.88 -6.18
N PRO A 124 18.47 6.66 -5.51
CA PRO A 124 18.68 7.15 -4.14
C PRO A 124 18.48 8.67 -3.99
N TYR A 125 18.80 9.47 -5.01
CA TYR A 125 18.55 10.91 -4.99
C TYR A 125 17.06 11.22 -5.17
N HIS A 126 16.37 10.52 -6.06
CA HIS A 126 14.91 10.66 -6.19
C HIS A 126 14.20 10.33 -4.87
N HIS A 127 14.53 9.19 -4.25
CA HIS A 127 13.95 8.79 -2.97
C HIS A 127 14.25 9.81 -1.85
N SER A 128 15.49 10.26 -1.73
CA SER A 128 15.91 11.16 -0.64
C SER A 128 15.52 12.63 -0.83
N GLU A 129 15.44 13.11 -2.07
CA GLU A 129 15.20 14.53 -2.35
C GLU A 129 13.75 14.82 -2.75
N ILE A 130 13.00 13.82 -3.24
CA ILE A 130 11.59 13.96 -3.64
C ILE A 130 10.69 13.13 -2.74
N GLU A 131 10.76 11.79 -2.81
CA GLU A 131 9.74 10.92 -2.19
C GLU A 131 9.67 11.11 -0.67
N SER A 132 10.80 11.03 0.02
CA SER A 132 10.88 11.23 1.48
C SER A 132 10.57 12.65 1.95
N LYS A 133 10.48 13.62 1.02
CA LYS A 133 10.15 15.01 1.31
C LYS A 133 8.73 15.39 0.89
N ALA A 134 8.04 14.53 0.15
CA ALA A 134 6.64 14.73 -0.21
C ALA A 134 5.79 14.62 1.05
N VAL A 135 5.06 15.68 1.38
CA VAL A 135 4.12 15.72 2.53
C VAL A 135 2.66 15.53 2.12
N ARG A 136 2.44 15.24 0.84
CA ARG A 136 1.15 14.94 0.22
C ARG A 136 1.33 13.68 -0.62
N PRO A 137 0.23 12.98 -0.95
CA PRO A 137 0.30 11.87 -1.89
C PRO A 137 1.10 12.24 -3.13
N LEU A 138 2.08 11.41 -3.47
CA LEU A 138 2.94 11.56 -4.63
C LEU A 138 2.49 10.57 -5.71
N TYR A 139 2.38 11.04 -6.95
CA TYR A 139 2.06 10.22 -8.11
C TYR A 139 3.11 10.42 -9.21
N LEU A 140 3.56 9.32 -9.80
CA LEU A 140 4.67 9.31 -10.75
C LEU A 140 4.27 8.66 -12.06
N ILE A 141 4.80 9.16 -13.17
CA ILE A 141 4.80 8.47 -14.47
C ILE A 141 6.23 8.33 -14.97
N GLY A 142 6.48 7.32 -15.80
CA GLY A 142 7.78 7.18 -16.47
C GLY A 142 7.83 8.04 -17.75
N GLY A 143 8.91 8.80 -17.89
CA GLY A 143 9.28 9.51 -19.11
C GLY A 143 10.17 8.68 -20.04
N ASN A 144 10.76 9.33 -21.05
CA ASN A 144 11.72 8.65 -21.93
C ASN A 144 12.98 8.21 -21.17
N ALA A 145 13.41 8.97 -20.16
CA ALA A 145 14.58 8.59 -19.35
C ALA A 145 14.35 7.24 -18.64
N GLU A 146 13.18 7.04 -18.03
CA GLU A 146 12.83 5.76 -17.39
C GLU A 146 12.66 4.63 -18.42
N PHE A 147 12.15 4.94 -19.61
CA PHE A 147 12.01 3.96 -20.68
C PHE A 147 13.36 3.38 -21.12
N TYR A 148 14.40 4.22 -21.30
CA TYR A 148 15.72 3.78 -21.80
C TYR A 148 16.38 2.67 -20.97
N TYR A 149 16.14 2.63 -19.66
CA TYR A 149 16.77 1.66 -18.76
C TYR A 149 15.81 0.54 -18.32
N GLY A 150 14.59 0.55 -18.84
CA GLY A 150 13.56 -0.47 -18.61
C GLY A 150 12.53 -0.05 -17.57
N LEU A 151 11.26 -0.05 -18.01
CA LEU A 151 10.13 0.30 -17.14
C LEU A 151 9.95 -0.65 -15.95
N ASP A 152 10.50 -1.87 -16.00
CA ASP A 152 10.50 -2.77 -14.85
C ASP A 152 11.26 -2.17 -13.66
N ARG A 153 12.33 -1.40 -13.91
CA ARG A 153 13.05 -0.67 -12.86
C ARG A 153 12.22 0.47 -12.29
N PHE A 154 11.54 1.23 -13.14
CA PHE A 154 10.60 2.25 -12.68
C PHE A 154 9.54 1.64 -11.75
N VAL A 155 8.94 0.50 -12.14
CA VAL A 155 7.96 -0.21 -11.32
C VAL A 155 8.59 -0.71 -10.01
N GLU A 156 9.81 -1.24 -10.05
CA GLU A 156 10.54 -1.74 -8.88
C GLU A 156 10.80 -0.64 -7.85
N HIS A 157 11.30 0.53 -8.28
CA HIS A 157 11.66 1.63 -7.39
C HIS A 157 10.45 2.38 -6.86
N THR A 158 9.44 2.61 -7.72
CA THR A 158 8.34 3.51 -7.40
C THR A 158 7.04 2.80 -7.00
N GLY A 159 6.88 1.53 -7.36
CA GLY A 159 5.64 0.78 -7.19
C GLY A 159 4.51 1.16 -8.16
N PHE A 160 4.69 2.17 -9.02
CA PHE A 160 3.66 2.60 -9.98
C PHE A 160 3.62 1.72 -11.23
N SER A 161 2.41 1.56 -11.78
CA SER A 161 2.17 0.78 -13.00
C SER A 161 2.83 1.42 -14.22
N SER A 162 3.55 0.62 -15.01
CA SER A 162 3.98 0.99 -16.37
C SER A 162 2.84 0.96 -17.39
N GLY A 163 1.72 0.31 -17.08
CA GLY A 163 0.53 0.19 -17.93
C GLY A 163 -0.47 1.35 -17.83
N GLY A 164 -0.12 2.42 -17.12
CA GLY A 164 -1.03 3.50 -16.76
C GLY A 164 -1.91 3.16 -15.55
N TYR A 165 -2.47 4.18 -14.91
CA TYR A 165 -3.36 4.03 -13.76
C TYR A 165 -4.27 5.25 -13.57
N VAL A 166 -5.25 5.12 -12.67
CA VAL A 166 -6.27 6.14 -12.39
C VAL A 166 -6.27 6.50 -10.92
N VAL A 167 -6.32 7.79 -10.63
CA VAL A 167 -6.63 8.34 -9.31
C VAL A 167 -7.97 9.06 -9.40
N ARG A 168 -8.86 8.81 -8.45
CA ARG A 168 -10.12 9.53 -8.32
C ARG A 168 -10.11 10.33 -7.05
N LEU A 169 -10.43 11.61 -7.14
CA LEU A 169 -10.47 12.49 -6.00
C LEU A 169 -11.61 13.49 -6.18
N ARG A 170 -12.56 13.46 -5.23
CA ARG A 170 -13.65 14.44 -5.14
C ARG A 170 -14.41 14.61 -6.46
N GLY A 171 -14.90 13.49 -7.00
CA GLY A 171 -15.64 13.44 -8.28
C GLY A 171 -14.80 13.70 -9.55
N LEU A 172 -13.54 14.12 -9.41
CA LEU A 172 -12.59 14.26 -10.52
C LEU A 172 -11.85 12.94 -10.77
N ARG A 173 -11.43 12.75 -12.02
CA ARG A 173 -10.59 11.63 -12.45
C ARG A 173 -9.25 12.14 -12.98
N PHE A 174 -8.16 11.50 -12.57
CA PHE A 174 -6.80 11.77 -13.02
C PHE A 174 -6.23 10.49 -13.62
N ILE A 175 -5.87 10.54 -14.89
CA ILE A 175 -5.30 9.40 -15.62
C ILE A 175 -3.81 9.65 -15.81
N PHE A 176 -3.00 8.69 -15.40
CA PHE A 176 -1.55 8.73 -15.47
C PHE A 176 -1.07 7.73 -16.51
N LEU A 177 -0.33 8.22 -17.51
CA LEU A 177 0.18 7.46 -18.64
C LEU A 177 1.71 7.50 -18.63
N THR A 178 2.34 6.38 -18.98
CA THR A 178 3.81 6.19 -18.95
C THR A 178 4.31 5.95 -20.37
N VAL A 179 5.49 6.49 -20.70
CA VAL A 179 6.13 6.29 -22.00
C VAL A 179 6.48 4.81 -22.19
N ASN A 180 5.98 4.18 -23.25
CA ASN A 180 6.21 2.77 -23.59
C ASN A 180 7.05 2.57 -24.85
N GLY A 181 7.58 3.64 -25.41
CA GLY A 181 8.42 3.62 -26.59
C GLY A 181 8.93 5.01 -26.91
N VAL A 182 10.01 5.07 -27.69
CA VAL A 182 10.53 6.32 -28.25
C VAL A 182 10.84 6.14 -29.73
N SER A 183 10.87 7.24 -30.47
CA SER A 183 11.25 7.27 -31.88
C SER A 183 11.70 8.67 -32.30
N GLY A 184 11.96 8.86 -33.60
CA GLY A 184 12.51 10.09 -34.16
C GLY A 184 14.03 10.01 -34.29
N ALA A 185 14.64 11.00 -34.93
CA ALA A 185 16.09 11.09 -35.01
C ALA A 185 16.75 11.39 -33.66
N THR A 186 16.00 12.01 -32.74
CA THR A 186 16.47 12.33 -31.39
C THR A 186 16.06 11.31 -30.33
N ASP A 187 15.21 10.32 -30.67
CA ASP A 187 14.54 9.44 -29.69
C ASP A 187 13.70 10.19 -28.63
N HIS A 188 13.20 11.40 -28.95
CA HIS A 188 12.33 12.16 -28.05
C HIS A 188 10.84 12.11 -28.45
N ILE A 189 10.46 11.46 -29.55
CA ILE A 189 9.04 11.22 -29.85
C ILE A 189 8.57 10.07 -28.96
N CYS A 190 7.87 10.41 -27.88
CA CYS A 190 7.41 9.43 -26.89
C CYS A 190 6.13 8.71 -27.35
N HIS A 191 6.04 7.41 -27.11
CA HIS A 191 4.88 6.59 -27.43
C HIS A 191 4.10 6.24 -26.17
N ILE A 192 2.78 6.30 -26.25
CA ILE A 192 1.91 5.63 -25.27
C ILE A 192 1.86 4.14 -25.57
N GLY A 193 1.91 3.76 -26.85
CA GLY A 193 1.88 2.37 -27.32
C GLY A 193 0.47 1.78 -27.36
N ASP A 194 0.29 0.77 -28.22
CA ASP A 194 -1.03 0.21 -28.55
C ASP A 194 -1.81 -0.32 -27.34
N LYS A 195 -1.14 -1.05 -26.44
CA LYS A 195 -1.79 -1.63 -25.26
C LYS A 195 -2.33 -0.56 -24.32
N GLN A 196 -1.53 0.46 -24.01
CA GLN A 196 -1.94 1.53 -23.11
C GLN A 196 -2.94 2.48 -23.79
N MET A 197 -2.84 2.70 -25.11
CA MET A 197 -3.88 3.40 -25.88
C MET A 197 -5.21 2.64 -25.90
N ALA A 198 -5.20 1.32 -26.01
CA ALA A 198 -6.41 0.50 -25.93
C ALA A 198 -7.03 0.59 -24.52
N TRP A 199 -6.20 0.51 -23.48
CA TRP A 199 -6.63 0.69 -22.09
C TRP A 199 -7.24 2.08 -21.86
N LEU A 200 -6.58 3.16 -22.31
CA LEU A 200 -7.08 4.53 -22.19
C LEU A 200 -8.46 4.70 -22.85
N ARG A 201 -8.66 4.12 -24.03
CA ARG A 201 -9.97 4.12 -24.71
C ARG A 201 -11.04 3.41 -23.88
N GLN A 202 -10.71 2.26 -23.28
CA GLN A 202 -11.63 1.52 -22.42
C GLN A 202 -11.97 2.32 -21.15
N GLU A 203 -10.97 2.92 -20.51
CA GLU A 203 -11.16 3.72 -19.29
C GLU A 203 -12.03 4.96 -19.54
N LEU A 204 -11.79 5.70 -20.64
CA LEU A 204 -12.63 6.84 -21.03
C LEU A 204 -14.04 6.41 -21.45
N ALA A 205 -14.19 5.23 -22.06
CA ALA A 205 -15.52 4.70 -22.42
C ALA A 205 -16.33 4.25 -21.19
N ALA A 206 -15.67 3.71 -20.17
CA ALA A 206 -16.31 3.22 -18.95
C ALA A 206 -16.89 4.34 -18.07
N ASP A 207 -16.34 5.54 -18.15
CA ASP A 207 -16.82 6.71 -17.43
C ASP A 207 -16.65 7.97 -18.29
N ARG A 208 -17.77 8.50 -18.77
CA ARG A 208 -17.84 9.73 -19.56
C ARG A 208 -18.40 10.92 -18.76
N GLN A 209 -18.63 10.74 -17.47
CA GLN A 209 -19.27 11.74 -16.63
C GLN A 209 -18.23 12.51 -15.84
N SER A 210 -17.25 11.83 -15.24
CA SER A 210 -16.21 12.50 -14.44
C SER A 210 -15.32 13.40 -15.29
N SER A 211 -15.19 14.66 -14.89
CA SER A 211 -14.17 15.56 -15.41
C SER A 211 -12.79 14.94 -15.20
N THR A 212 -12.05 14.82 -16.29
CA THR A 212 -10.86 14.00 -16.39
C THR A 212 -9.64 14.85 -16.78
N ALA A 213 -8.59 14.78 -15.97
CA ALA A 213 -7.25 15.24 -16.33
C ALA A 213 -6.42 14.04 -16.79
N VAL A 214 -5.67 14.20 -17.87
CA VAL A 214 -4.75 13.20 -18.40
C VAL A 214 -3.33 13.73 -18.29
N PHE A 215 -2.44 12.91 -17.73
CA PHE A 215 -1.04 13.21 -17.54
C PHE A 215 -0.19 12.23 -18.33
N PHE A 216 0.70 12.75 -19.17
CA PHE A 216 1.66 11.98 -19.95
C PHE A 216 2.93 12.79 -20.12
N HIS A 217 4.09 12.13 -20.24
CA HIS A 217 5.38 12.82 -20.22
C HIS A 217 5.53 13.85 -21.36
N ALA A 218 5.21 13.48 -22.60
CA ALA A 218 5.37 14.36 -23.76
C ALA A 218 4.08 15.12 -24.16
N PRO A 219 4.17 16.35 -24.68
CA PRO A 219 3.01 17.11 -25.16
C PRO A 219 2.43 16.53 -26.45
N LEU A 220 1.19 16.92 -26.79
CA LEU A 220 0.68 16.76 -28.16
C LEU A 220 1.49 17.64 -29.13
N ALA A 221 1.69 17.17 -30.36
CA ALA A 221 2.41 17.97 -31.35
C ALA A 221 1.70 19.29 -31.64
N ASN A 222 2.45 20.38 -31.61
CA ASN A 222 2.04 21.76 -31.89
C ASN A 222 1.03 22.36 -30.89
N THR A 223 0.94 21.88 -29.64
CA THR A 223 0.03 22.48 -28.64
C THR A 223 0.70 23.50 -27.73
N THR A 224 1.86 23.16 -27.17
CA THR A 224 2.56 24.00 -26.18
C THR A 224 3.93 24.41 -26.70
N THR A 225 4.56 25.40 -26.05
CA THR A 225 5.95 25.77 -26.35
C THR A 225 6.84 24.53 -26.44
N GLY A 226 7.67 24.42 -27.49
CA GLY A 226 8.64 23.33 -27.65
C GLY A 226 8.08 22.07 -28.30
N SER A 227 6.76 21.87 -28.32
CA SER A 227 6.09 20.69 -28.90
C SER A 227 5.99 20.68 -30.43
N LEU A 228 6.77 21.51 -31.14
CA LEU A 228 6.68 21.58 -32.60
C LEU A 228 7.06 20.23 -33.22
N ALA A 229 6.29 19.76 -34.19
CA ALA A 229 6.51 18.45 -34.81
C ALA A 229 7.94 18.29 -35.37
N GLU A 230 8.48 19.36 -35.97
CA GLU A 230 9.84 19.44 -36.49
C GLU A 230 10.95 19.34 -35.42
N ARG A 231 10.61 19.47 -34.14
CA ARG A 231 11.55 19.29 -33.02
C ARG A 231 11.52 17.89 -32.43
N GLU A 232 10.58 17.04 -32.84
CA GLU A 232 10.45 15.66 -32.35
C GLU A 232 10.23 15.54 -30.83
N MET A 233 9.76 16.59 -30.15
CA MET A 233 9.52 16.63 -28.70
C MET A 233 8.02 16.51 -28.38
N HIS A 234 7.38 15.44 -28.84
CA HIS A 234 5.92 15.26 -28.69
C HIS A 234 5.53 13.78 -28.63
N VAL A 235 4.28 13.51 -28.28
CA VAL A 235 3.72 12.16 -28.31
C VAL A 235 3.46 11.70 -29.75
N HIS A 236 3.81 10.44 -30.04
CA HIS A 236 3.62 9.82 -31.34
C HIS A 236 2.13 9.77 -31.73
N GLU A 237 1.26 9.37 -30.81
CA GLU A 237 -0.17 9.19 -31.01
C GLU A 237 -0.98 10.50 -31.00
N THR A 238 -0.38 11.63 -31.38
CA THR A 238 -1.00 12.96 -31.32
C THR A 238 -2.38 13.00 -31.97
N ASP A 239 -2.52 12.53 -33.21
CA ASP A 239 -3.80 12.60 -33.93
C ASP A 239 -4.86 11.68 -33.33
N ALA A 240 -4.45 10.50 -32.86
CA ALA A 240 -5.34 9.55 -32.20
C ALA A 240 -5.84 10.10 -30.86
N LEU A 241 -4.98 10.78 -30.09
CA LEU A 241 -5.37 11.44 -28.84
C LEU A 241 -6.30 12.63 -29.09
N ARG A 242 -6.02 13.48 -30.07
CA ARG A 242 -6.94 14.56 -30.47
C ARG A 242 -8.32 14.03 -30.81
N GLN A 243 -8.40 12.99 -31.63
CA GLN A 243 -9.67 12.36 -31.96
C GLN A 243 -10.34 11.76 -30.71
N LEU A 244 -9.56 11.13 -29.83
CA LEU A 244 -10.07 10.55 -28.59
C LEU A 244 -10.65 11.62 -27.66
N PHE A 245 -9.99 12.76 -27.51
CA PHE A 245 -10.44 13.87 -26.66
C PHE A 245 -11.69 14.54 -27.22
N ARG A 246 -11.76 14.79 -28.54
CA ARG A 246 -13.01 15.27 -29.19
C ARG A 246 -14.20 14.36 -28.91
N ASN A 247 -13.96 13.04 -28.90
CA ASN A 247 -15.00 12.05 -28.64
C ASN A 247 -15.34 11.87 -27.15
N ASN A 248 -14.55 12.46 -26.24
CA ASN A 248 -14.73 12.34 -24.79
C ASN A 248 -14.58 13.72 -24.13
N PRO A 249 -15.59 14.59 -24.24
CA PRO A 249 -15.56 15.96 -23.69
C PRO A 249 -15.41 16.02 -22.16
N CYS A 250 -15.49 14.87 -21.47
CA CYS A 250 -15.11 14.77 -20.07
C CYS A 250 -13.61 15.01 -19.83
N VAL A 251 -12.74 14.89 -20.85
CA VAL A 251 -11.32 15.25 -20.73
C VAL A 251 -11.21 16.77 -20.79
N VAL A 252 -10.67 17.38 -19.74
CA VAL A 252 -10.64 18.84 -19.55
C VAL A 252 -9.22 19.42 -19.42
N LEU A 253 -8.24 18.57 -19.10
CA LEU A 253 -6.83 18.93 -18.96
C LEU A 253 -5.93 17.83 -19.54
N PHE A 254 -4.90 18.23 -20.28
CA PHE A 254 -3.78 17.38 -20.67
C PHE A 254 -2.47 18.06 -20.23
N ALA A 255 -1.78 17.49 -19.23
CA ALA A 255 -0.52 18.05 -18.73
C ALA A 255 0.68 17.14 -19.01
N ASN A 256 1.83 17.74 -19.27
CA ASN A 256 3.06 17.05 -19.67
C ASN A 256 4.33 17.73 -19.12
N GLY A 257 5.44 16.99 -19.08
CA GLY A 257 6.80 17.49 -18.82
C GLY A 257 7.59 17.61 -20.13
N HIS A 258 8.75 16.94 -20.22
CA HIS A 258 9.55 16.63 -21.42
C HIS A 258 10.24 17.82 -22.10
N ILE A 259 9.65 19.01 -22.07
CA ILE A 259 10.20 20.20 -22.76
C ILE A 259 11.29 20.90 -21.94
N HIS A 260 11.49 20.52 -20.68
CA HIS A 260 12.50 21.08 -19.75
C HIS A 260 12.42 22.61 -19.64
N ARG A 261 11.22 23.16 -19.73
CA ARG A 261 11.06 24.61 -19.76
C ARG A 261 11.28 25.20 -18.38
N GLY A 262 12.13 26.21 -18.28
CA GLY A 262 12.14 27.13 -17.14
C GLY A 262 11.09 28.22 -17.30
N TYR A 263 10.29 28.45 -16.26
CA TYR A 263 9.39 29.60 -16.19
C TYR A 263 10.16 30.84 -15.73
N GLY A 264 10.21 31.91 -16.54
CA GLY A 264 10.98 33.13 -16.23
C GLY A 264 10.87 34.21 -17.30
N PRO A 265 11.34 35.46 -17.05
CA PRO A 265 11.21 36.58 -17.98
C PRO A 265 12.16 36.40 -19.17
N VAL A 266 11.78 35.60 -20.17
CA VAL A 266 12.56 35.46 -21.41
C VAL A 266 11.84 36.19 -22.53
N GLY A 267 12.46 37.27 -23.01
CA GLY A 267 11.96 38.16 -24.08
C GLY A 267 12.00 37.56 -25.49
N THR A 268 11.63 36.30 -25.67
CA THR A 268 11.45 35.73 -27.01
C THR A 268 9.97 35.42 -27.25
N PRO A 269 9.33 36.02 -28.28
CA PRO A 269 8.01 35.58 -28.73
C PRO A 269 8.15 34.19 -29.33
N GLN A 270 7.86 33.17 -28.54
CA GLN A 270 7.82 31.79 -29.01
C GLN A 270 6.44 31.55 -29.64
N ARG A 271 6.42 30.98 -30.85
CA ARG A 271 5.18 30.44 -31.43
C ARG A 271 4.69 29.33 -30.49
N ASN A 272 3.48 29.50 -29.97
CA ASN A 272 2.80 28.68 -28.95
C ASN A 272 3.27 28.99 -27.52
N GLY A 273 2.36 29.50 -26.70
CA GLY A 273 2.60 29.80 -25.28
C GLY A 273 2.71 28.54 -24.40
N PRO A 274 2.85 28.71 -23.07
CA PRO A 274 2.85 27.58 -22.12
C PRO A 274 1.53 26.79 -22.11
N TYR A 275 0.46 27.37 -22.65
CA TYR A 275 -0.89 26.86 -22.60
C TYR A 275 -1.56 26.94 -23.97
N MET A 276 -2.43 25.98 -24.26
CA MET A 276 -3.34 26.03 -25.40
C MET A 276 -4.67 25.40 -25.01
N ILE A 277 -5.78 25.96 -25.48
CA ILE A 277 -7.09 25.30 -25.40
C ILE A 277 -7.41 24.79 -26.81
N GLU A 278 -7.53 23.48 -26.96
CA GLU A 278 -7.91 22.81 -28.20
C GLU A 278 -9.10 21.89 -27.89
N ASP A 279 -10.19 21.99 -28.65
CA ASP A 279 -11.37 21.12 -28.52
C ASP A 279 -11.94 21.02 -27.08
N GLY A 280 -11.81 22.10 -26.29
CA GLY A 280 -12.28 22.16 -24.90
C GLY A 280 -11.31 21.61 -23.86
N VAL A 281 -10.15 21.07 -24.28
CA VAL A 281 -9.08 20.58 -23.41
C VAL A 281 -8.04 21.66 -23.19
N LEU A 282 -7.67 21.91 -21.94
CA LEU A 282 -6.52 22.75 -21.61
C LEU A 282 -5.23 21.92 -21.69
N HIS A 283 -4.32 22.30 -22.57
CA HIS A 283 -2.98 21.70 -22.70
C HIS A 283 -1.95 22.52 -21.90
N VAL A 284 -1.16 21.84 -21.07
CA VAL A 284 -0.18 22.46 -20.17
C VAL A 284 1.15 21.72 -20.23
N SER A 285 2.24 22.43 -20.52
CA SER A 285 3.60 21.88 -20.32
C SER A 285 4.17 22.42 -19.02
N VAL A 286 4.45 21.54 -18.07
CA VAL A 286 4.99 21.88 -16.76
C VAL A 286 6.51 22.05 -16.85
N GLY A 287 7.07 22.75 -15.87
CA GLY A 287 8.48 23.10 -15.84
C GLY A 287 9.25 22.13 -14.96
N ARG A 288 10.58 22.25 -15.06
CA ARG A 288 11.49 21.55 -14.16
C ARG A 288 11.69 22.32 -12.84
N PRO A 289 12.12 21.64 -11.76
CA PRO A 289 12.63 22.33 -10.59
C PRO A 289 13.65 23.44 -10.96
N PRO A 290 13.64 24.61 -10.30
CA PRO A 290 12.91 24.90 -9.07
C PRO A 290 11.53 25.54 -9.30
N THR A 291 10.84 25.21 -10.39
CA THR A 291 9.50 25.74 -10.69
C THR A 291 8.43 24.67 -10.59
N THR A 292 7.30 24.99 -9.95
CA THR A 292 6.12 24.11 -9.84
C THR A 292 4.92 24.74 -10.52
N CYS A 293 4.17 23.95 -11.28
CA CYS A 293 2.89 24.33 -11.85
C CYS A 293 1.76 23.84 -10.94
N PHE A 294 0.83 24.71 -10.57
CA PHE A 294 -0.35 24.38 -9.75
C PHE A 294 -1.58 24.39 -10.64
N ALA A 295 -2.25 23.24 -10.77
CA ALA A 295 -3.55 23.12 -11.40
C ALA A 295 -4.65 23.11 -10.33
N GLU A 296 -5.41 24.19 -10.26
CA GLU A 296 -6.49 24.42 -9.31
C GLU A 296 -7.85 24.16 -9.98
N PHE A 297 -8.51 23.05 -9.63
CA PHE A 297 -9.81 22.62 -10.16
C PHE A 297 -10.91 23.12 -9.23
N SER A 298 -11.74 24.05 -9.68
CA SER A 298 -12.93 24.56 -8.96
C SER A 298 -14.20 24.15 -9.71
N ASP A 299 -15.39 24.40 -9.16
CA ASP A 299 -16.67 23.95 -9.76
C ASP A 299 -16.86 24.33 -11.24
N ASP A 300 -16.35 25.50 -11.67
CA ASP A 300 -16.59 26.05 -13.01
C ASP A 300 -15.32 26.36 -13.82
N CYS A 301 -14.13 26.07 -13.29
CA CYS A 301 -12.87 26.37 -13.97
C CYS A 301 -11.66 25.59 -13.48
N ILE A 302 -10.65 25.53 -14.37
CA ILE A 302 -9.30 25.08 -14.06
C ILE A 302 -8.40 26.31 -14.13
N THR A 303 -7.70 26.62 -13.03
CA THR A 303 -6.73 27.71 -12.98
C THR A 303 -5.33 27.14 -12.87
N ILE A 304 -4.46 27.55 -13.79
CA ILE A 304 -3.03 27.24 -13.77
C ILE A 304 -2.27 28.42 -13.19
N ARG A 305 -1.41 28.15 -12.21
CA ARG A 305 -0.49 29.12 -11.62
C ARG A 305 0.89 28.52 -11.55
N VAL A 306 1.91 29.34 -11.72
CA VAL A 306 3.31 28.88 -11.64
C VAL A 306 3.96 29.52 -10.44
N ARG A 307 4.74 28.72 -9.73
CA ARG A 307 5.52 29.15 -8.58
C ARG A 307 7.00 28.93 -8.86
N ASP A 308 7.77 29.98 -8.61
CA ASP A 308 9.21 29.87 -8.45
C ASP A 308 9.45 29.50 -6.98
N ASN A 309 9.84 28.26 -6.75
CA ASN A 309 10.02 27.73 -5.41
C ASN A 309 11.34 28.20 -4.77
N GLN A 310 12.30 28.65 -5.57
CA GLN A 310 13.55 29.20 -5.07
C GLN A 310 13.32 30.57 -4.45
N THR A 311 12.56 31.44 -5.12
CA THR A 311 12.18 32.75 -4.58
C THR A 311 10.92 32.73 -3.71
N ARG A 312 10.25 31.56 -3.62
CA ARG A 312 8.98 31.35 -2.92
C ARG A 312 7.86 32.30 -3.40
N ALA A 313 7.90 32.67 -4.68
CA ALA A 313 7.01 33.66 -5.27
C ALA A 313 6.16 33.07 -6.40
N TRP A 314 4.92 33.55 -6.52
CA TRP A 314 4.07 33.23 -7.67
C TRP A 314 4.52 34.05 -8.89
N CYS A 315 4.75 33.38 -10.02
CA CYS A 315 5.18 34.02 -11.26
C CYS A 315 4.03 34.82 -11.89
N SER A 316 4.20 36.14 -12.05
CA SER A 316 3.22 36.98 -12.76
C SER A 316 3.27 36.72 -14.27
N GLY A 317 2.10 36.65 -14.92
CA GLY A 317 1.99 36.46 -16.37
C GLY A 317 2.15 35.02 -16.87
N TRP A 318 2.36 34.05 -15.98
CA TRP A 318 2.53 32.63 -16.31
C TRP A 318 1.34 31.78 -15.86
N GLY A 319 0.16 32.36 -15.67
CA GLY A 319 -1.06 31.63 -15.34
C GLY A 319 -2.11 31.70 -16.43
N THR A 320 -3.08 30.80 -16.39
CA THR A 320 -4.27 30.85 -17.24
C THR A 320 -5.48 30.29 -16.49
N THR A 321 -6.68 30.68 -16.89
CA THR A 321 -7.93 30.10 -16.37
C THR A 321 -8.77 29.61 -17.53
N HIS A 322 -9.11 28.33 -17.52
CA HIS A 322 -10.02 27.69 -18.47
C HIS A 322 -11.38 27.51 -17.80
N ARG A 323 -12.43 28.12 -18.36
CA ARG A 323 -13.80 28.00 -17.82
C ARG A 323 -14.45 26.76 -18.42
N VAL A 324 -14.69 25.77 -17.57
CA VAL A 324 -15.29 24.48 -17.92
C VAL A 324 -15.97 23.93 -16.67
N PRO A 325 -17.25 23.52 -16.73
CA PRO A 325 -17.92 22.94 -15.57
C PRO A 325 -17.26 21.61 -15.20
N LEU A 326 -17.01 21.43 -13.89
CA LEU A 326 -16.33 20.27 -13.36
C LEU A 326 -17.26 19.42 -12.49
N THR A 327 -17.03 18.10 -12.46
CA THR A 327 -17.69 17.17 -11.54
C THR A 327 -17.10 17.20 -10.14
N LEU A 328 -16.60 18.36 -9.71
CA LEU A 328 -15.96 18.52 -8.41
C LEU A 328 -16.99 18.29 -7.29
N GLU A 329 -16.65 17.39 -6.38
CA GLU A 329 -17.40 17.21 -5.15
C GLU A 329 -16.78 18.06 -4.03
N PRO A 330 -17.60 18.70 -3.18
CA PRO A 330 -17.10 19.38 -1.99
C PRO A 330 -16.28 18.44 -1.12
N LYS A 331 -15.17 18.93 -0.56
CA LYS A 331 -14.37 18.12 0.34
C LYS A 331 -15.21 17.74 1.56
N LYS A 332 -15.37 16.44 1.81
CA LYS A 332 -15.80 15.96 3.12
C LYS A 332 -14.59 16.08 4.05
N LEU A 333 -14.71 16.90 5.07
CA LEU A 333 -13.65 17.06 6.06
C LEU A 333 -13.58 15.79 6.91
N ASP A 334 -12.38 15.24 7.04
CA ASP A 334 -12.17 14.12 7.93
C ASP A 334 -12.31 14.60 9.38
N PRO A 335 -12.99 13.81 10.23
CA PRO A 335 -13.04 14.12 11.64
C PRO A 335 -11.64 13.97 12.24
N GLN A 336 -11.15 15.04 12.84
CA GLN A 336 -9.99 15.06 13.71
C GLN A 336 -10.28 14.21 14.95
N LEU A 337 -9.34 13.34 15.32
CA LEU A 337 -9.43 12.54 16.54
C LEU A 337 -8.40 13.00 17.57
N LEU A 338 -8.85 13.34 18.77
CA LEU A 338 -7.99 13.71 19.88
C LEU A 338 -8.28 12.84 21.10
N THR A 339 -7.23 12.31 21.74
CA THR A 339 -7.36 11.64 23.04
C THR A 339 -6.94 12.59 24.14
N VAL A 340 -7.82 12.84 25.10
CA VAL A 340 -7.57 13.67 26.28
C VAL A 340 -7.48 12.75 27.49
N GLY A 341 -6.33 12.76 28.15
CA GLY A 341 -6.07 11.98 29.37
C GLY A 341 -5.93 12.85 30.62
N GLY A 342 -5.69 12.21 31.76
CA GLY A 342 -5.53 12.90 33.05
C GLY A 342 -6.84 13.36 33.69
N LEU A 343 -7.99 12.87 33.20
CA LEU A 343 -9.29 13.11 33.80
C LEU A 343 -9.55 12.11 34.94
N ALA A 344 -10.39 12.48 35.90
CA ALA A 344 -10.79 11.57 36.96
C ALA A 344 -11.70 10.45 36.39
N PRO A 345 -11.37 9.16 36.56
CA PRO A 345 -12.14 8.05 35.98
C PRO A 345 -13.61 8.05 36.42
N GLY A 346 -14.53 8.06 35.45
CA GLY A 346 -15.97 8.04 35.69
C GLY A 346 -16.60 9.40 36.01
N GLU A 347 -15.84 10.49 36.12
CA GLU A 347 -16.39 11.84 36.22
C GLU A 347 -16.94 12.33 34.88
N VAL A 348 -17.89 13.27 34.92
CA VAL A 348 -18.50 13.90 33.73
C VAL A 348 -17.89 15.29 33.53
N TYR A 349 -17.47 15.56 32.30
CA TYR A 349 -16.85 16.83 31.90
C TYR A 349 -17.69 17.57 30.87
N ARG A 350 -17.69 18.90 30.95
CA ARG A 350 -17.99 19.78 29.82
C ARG A 350 -16.67 20.03 29.11
N VAL A 351 -16.59 19.57 27.87
CA VAL A 351 -15.42 19.75 27.01
C VAL A 351 -15.70 20.88 26.05
N THR A 352 -14.75 21.80 25.93
CA THR A 352 -14.78 22.93 25.00
C THR A 352 -13.58 22.86 24.08
N LEU A 353 -13.80 23.04 22.78
CA LEU A 353 -12.75 23.02 21.76
C LEU A 353 -12.66 24.37 21.04
N ARG A 354 -11.46 24.94 20.98
CA ARG A 354 -11.16 26.21 20.29
C ARG A 354 -9.92 26.09 19.42
N THR A 355 -9.93 26.77 18.29
CA THR A 355 -8.76 26.98 17.43
C THR A 355 -7.96 28.19 17.89
N GLN A 356 -6.64 28.10 17.82
CA GLN A 356 -5.71 29.20 18.04
C GLN A 356 -5.21 29.74 16.70
N ASN A 357 -5.18 31.07 16.54
CA ASN A 357 -4.59 31.71 15.37
C ASN A 357 -3.07 31.87 15.51
N ASP A 358 -2.40 32.36 14.45
CA ASP A 358 -0.95 32.55 14.42
C ASP A 358 -0.42 33.54 15.46
N ALA A 359 -1.27 34.44 15.96
CA ALA A 359 -0.95 35.36 17.05
C ALA A 359 -1.15 34.75 18.46
N GLY A 360 -1.50 33.46 18.52
CA GLY A 360 -1.74 32.75 19.78
C GLY A 360 -3.11 32.99 20.40
N LEU A 361 -4.04 33.69 19.73
CA LEU A 361 -5.36 34.01 20.23
C LEU A 361 -6.37 32.90 19.93
N LEU A 362 -7.18 32.53 20.93
CA LEU A 362 -8.24 31.54 20.78
C LEU A 362 -9.47 32.13 20.08
N ALA A 363 -10.15 31.31 19.27
CA ALA A 363 -11.42 31.67 18.66
C ALA A 363 -12.46 32.09 19.73
N PRO A 364 -13.23 33.17 19.49
CA PRO A 364 -14.25 33.63 20.42
C PRO A 364 -15.44 32.67 20.53
N SER A 365 -15.69 31.86 19.49
CA SER A 365 -16.71 30.81 19.47
C SER A 365 -16.09 29.45 19.73
N SER A 366 -16.83 28.58 20.42
CA SER A 366 -16.39 27.23 20.75
C SER A 366 -17.52 26.23 20.69
N ASN A 367 -17.25 25.05 20.16
CA ASN A 367 -18.15 23.92 20.32
C ASN A 367 -17.96 23.35 21.72
N SER A 368 -19.05 22.90 22.35
CA SER A 368 -18.97 22.22 23.64
C SER A 368 -19.82 20.96 23.66
N VAL A 369 -19.30 19.93 24.32
CA VAL A 369 -19.95 18.62 24.44
C VAL A 369 -19.79 18.11 25.87
N ARG A 370 -20.71 17.24 26.32
CA ARG A 370 -20.61 16.57 27.61
C ARG A 370 -20.17 15.13 27.40
N VAL A 371 -19.21 14.66 28.19
CA VAL A 371 -18.71 13.29 28.12
C VAL A 371 -18.30 12.79 29.49
N LYS A 372 -18.52 11.49 29.73
CA LYS A 372 -18.05 10.80 30.93
C LYS A 372 -16.68 10.19 30.64
N ALA A 373 -15.68 10.51 31.45
CA ALA A 373 -14.36 9.90 31.34
C ALA A 373 -14.45 8.39 31.59
N ARG A 374 -13.67 7.60 30.85
CA ARG A 374 -13.69 6.14 30.96
C ARG A 374 -13.29 5.73 32.38
N LYS A 375 -14.01 4.73 32.91
CA LYS A 375 -13.64 3.96 34.09
C LYS A 375 -13.63 2.48 33.69
N LEU A 376 -12.45 1.88 33.66
CA LEU A 376 -12.25 0.47 33.44
C LEU A 376 -12.70 -0.32 34.69
N PRO A 377 -13.17 -1.56 34.51
CA PRO A 377 -13.38 -2.46 35.64
C PRO A 377 -12.05 -2.70 36.35
N GLU A 378 -12.06 -2.81 37.68
CA GLU A 378 -10.88 -3.22 38.44
C GLU A 378 -10.40 -4.59 37.94
N ARG A 379 -9.29 -4.62 37.18
CA ARG A 379 -8.66 -5.86 36.76
C ARG A 379 -7.66 -6.32 37.81
N ARG A 380 -7.75 -7.59 38.23
CA ARG A 380 -6.62 -8.26 38.89
C ARG A 380 -5.47 -8.38 37.89
N PRO A 381 -4.23 -7.98 38.25
CA PRO A 381 -3.12 -7.99 37.32
C PRO A 381 -2.69 -9.42 37.00
N SER A 382 -2.73 -9.80 35.73
CA SER A 382 -1.93 -10.91 35.20
C SER A 382 -0.67 -10.34 34.56
N LYS A 383 0.49 -10.91 34.88
CA LYS A 383 1.80 -10.50 34.34
C LYS A 383 1.79 -10.51 32.80
N PRO A 384 2.31 -9.47 32.13
CA PRO A 384 2.57 -9.52 30.70
C PRO A 384 3.68 -10.53 30.40
N VAL A 385 3.49 -11.35 29.37
CA VAL A 385 4.52 -12.23 28.81
C VAL A 385 5.15 -11.48 27.65
N ALA A 386 6.45 -11.23 27.72
CA ALA A 386 7.21 -10.62 26.62
C ALA A 386 7.45 -11.67 25.54
N LEU A 387 7.12 -11.35 24.29
CA LEU A 387 7.56 -12.14 23.15
C LEU A 387 9.01 -11.78 22.83
N THR A 388 9.92 -12.73 23.07
CA THR A 388 11.27 -12.65 22.52
C THR A 388 11.16 -12.82 21.01
N VAL A 389 11.57 -11.78 20.28
CA VAL A 389 11.66 -11.80 18.82
C VAL A 389 12.48 -13.02 18.39
N VAL A 390 11.87 -13.84 17.53
CA VAL A 390 12.51 -14.93 16.81
C VAL A 390 13.74 -14.35 16.08
N ARG A 391 14.94 -14.73 16.52
CA ARG A 391 16.25 -14.21 16.03
C ARG A 391 16.62 -14.66 14.60
N ASN A 392 15.68 -15.16 13.80
CA ASN A 392 15.96 -15.50 12.40
C ASN A 392 15.62 -14.31 11.49
N ALA A 393 16.42 -13.26 11.59
CA ALA A 393 16.26 -11.99 10.88
C ALA A 393 16.45 -12.09 9.34
N ALA A 394 16.93 -13.24 8.82
CA ALA A 394 17.22 -13.39 7.39
C ALA A 394 15.97 -13.64 6.52
N THR A 395 14.88 -14.17 7.08
CA THR A 395 13.62 -14.43 6.34
C THR A 395 12.54 -13.40 6.63
N ALA A 396 12.57 -12.74 7.79
CA ALA A 396 11.66 -11.64 8.13
C ALA A 396 11.90 -10.41 7.22
N THR A 397 13.12 -10.17 6.75
CA THR A 397 13.46 -9.05 5.85
C THR A 397 12.69 -9.06 4.53
N HIS A 398 12.40 -10.24 3.96
CA HIS A 398 11.61 -10.32 2.71
C HIS A 398 10.12 -10.03 2.92
N ALA A 399 9.52 -10.54 4.01
CA ALA A 399 8.11 -10.28 4.34
C ALA A 399 7.87 -8.84 4.86
N PHE A 400 8.86 -8.26 5.54
CA PHE A 400 8.87 -6.83 5.89
C PHE A 400 9.01 -5.95 4.65
N SER A 401 9.78 -6.34 3.63
CA SER A 401 9.97 -5.54 2.40
C SER A 401 8.68 -5.36 1.57
N ALA A 402 7.80 -6.38 1.52
CA ALA A 402 6.56 -6.32 0.73
C ALA A 402 5.58 -5.26 1.25
N CYS A 403 5.47 -5.12 2.58
CA CYS A 403 4.62 -4.12 3.23
C CYS A 403 5.07 -2.68 2.96
N TYR A 404 6.36 -2.51 2.66
CA TYR A 404 6.96 -1.22 2.35
C TYR A 404 6.88 -0.89 0.87
N ARG A 405 6.25 -1.65 -0.03
CA ARG A 405 6.21 -1.25 -1.47
C ARG A 405 5.28 -0.07 -1.78
N ASP A 406 4.47 0.36 -0.81
CA ASP A 406 3.65 1.57 -0.93
C ASP A 406 4.42 2.76 -0.34
N VAL A 407 5.00 3.58 -1.23
CA VAL A 407 6.00 4.62 -0.90
C VAL A 407 5.48 5.64 0.12
N ASN A 408 4.17 5.93 0.11
CA ASN A 408 3.56 6.91 1.03
C ASN A 408 3.57 6.46 2.51
N ILE A 409 3.73 5.16 2.77
CA ILE A 409 3.64 4.59 4.12
C ILE A 409 5.02 4.48 4.77
N ARG A 410 6.09 4.48 3.97
CA ARG A 410 7.47 4.20 4.40
C ARG A 410 8.00 5.16 5.47
N ASP A 411 7.70 6.45 5.35
CA ASP A 411 8.33 7.50 6.18
C ASP A 411 7.40 8.06 7.27
N HIS A 412 6.16 7.58 7.31
CA HIS A 412 5.09 8.23 8.07
C HIS A 412 4.15 7.27 8.81
N ALA A 413 4.45 5.97 8.88
CA ALA A 413 3.63 5.02 9.65
C ALA A 413 3.50 5.45 11.13
N ILE A 414 2.32 5.95 11.51
CA ILE A 414 2.00 6.31 12.90
C ILE A 414 1.32 5.17 13.64
N ALA A 415 0.76 4.21 12.91
CA ALA A 415 0.09 3.07 13.48
C ALA A 415 0.29 1.81 12.63
N CYS A 416 0.14 0.65 13.26
CA CYS A 416 0.11 -0.63 12.60
C CYS A 416 -1.06 -1.48 13.08
N GLU A 417 -1.47 -2.42 12.24
CA GLU A 417 -2.39 -3.50 12.58
C GLU A 417 -1.69 -4.82 12.32
N ILE A 418 -1.79 -5.75 13.26
CA ILE A 418 -1.25 -7.10 13.18
C ILE A 418 -2.42 -8.09 13.24
N GLU A 419 -2.38 -9.08 12.37
CA GLU A 419 -3.28 -10.23 12.41
C GLU A 419 -2.45 -11.49 12.64
N VAL A 420 -2.93 -12.34 13.55
CA VAL A 420 -2.37 -13.65 13.84
C VAL A 420 -3.48 -14.68 13.73
N GLU A 421 -3.21 -15.75 13.00
CA GLU A 421 -4.07 -16.92 12.91
C GLU A 421 -3.28 -18.18 13.25
N ARG A 422 -3.95 -19.13 13.90
CA ARG A 422 -3.44 -20.48 14.12
C ARG A 422 -3.74 -21.30 12.88
N CYS A 423 -2.74 -21.99 12.37
CA CYS A 423 -2.95 -22.91 11.26
C CYS A 423 -3.93 -24.01 11.69
N ARG A 424 -4.89 -24.34 10.82
CA ARG A 424 -5.67 -25.56 11.01
C ARG A 424 -4.83 -26.73 10.55
N LEU A 425 -4.66 -27.71 11.43
CA LEU A 425 -4.03 -28.98 11.12
C LEU A 425 -5.11 -30.06 11.09
N ARG A 426 -5.05 -30.90 10.07
CA ARG A 426 -5.86 -32.10 9.97
C ARG A 426 -4.94 -33.28 9.72
N ALA A 427 -4.77 -34.11 10.73
CA ALA A 427 -4.14 -35.40 10.54
C ALA A 427 -4.98 -36.20 9.54
N VAL A 428 -4.31 -36.67 8.48
CA VAL A 428 -4.84 -37.73 7.63
C VAL A 428 -4.55 -39.05 8.34
N ASP A 429 -3.29 -39.22 8.75
CA ASP A 429 -2.86 -40.32 9.58
C ASP A 429 -1.57 -39.97 10.34
N THR A 430 -1.39 -40.58 11.50
CA THR A 430 -0.16 -40.54 12.32
C THR A 430 0.37 -41.94 12.64
N PHE A 431 -0.31 -43.00 12.18
CA PHE A 431 0.10 -44.40 12.33
C PHE A 431 0.42 -44.82 13.79
N GLU A 432 -0.21 -44.15 14.76
CA GLU A 432 -0.07 -44.41 16.20
C GLU A 432 -1.10 -45.43 16.71
N ASP A 433 -2.17 -45.68 15.94
CA ASP A 433 -3.28 -46.54 16.35
C ASP A 433 -3.10 -48.02 15.96
N GLY A 434 -2.04 -48.33 15.20
CA GLY A 434 -1.76 -49.68 14.70
C GLY A 434 -2.74 -50.12 13.61
N ASN A 435 -3.45 -49.18 12.97
CA ASN A 435 -4.58 -49.47 12.08
C ASN A 435 -4.49 -48.81 10.70
N SER A 436 -3.58 -49.32 9.87
CA SER A 436 -3.48 -49.00 8.44
C SER A 436 -4.65 -49.49 7.56
N SER A 437 -5.75 -50.01 8.12
CA SER A 437 -6.88 -50.54 7.32
C SER A 437 -7.63 -49.49 6.48
N SER A 438 -7.44 -48.21 6.79
CA SER A 438 -7.95 -47.09 5.99
C SER A 438 -7.15 -46.84 4.70
N TRP A 439 -6.01 -47.54 4.53
CA TRP A 439 -5.11 -47.41 3.38
C TRP A 439 -5.22 -48.62 2.46
N SER A 440 -5.17 -48.35 1.16
CA SER A 440 -5.06 -49.33 0.08
C SER A 440 -3.64 -49.34 -0.46
N PHE A 441 -3.08 -50.53 -0.63
CA PHE A 441 -1.68 -50.74 -1.02
C PHE A 441 -1.62 -51.39 -2.40
N THR A 442 -0.96 -50.75 -3.37
CA THR A 442 -0.73 -51.28 -4.72
C THR A 442 0.76 -51.28 -5.02
N HIS A 443 1.29 -52.42 -5.47
CA HIS A 443 2.73 -52.64 -5.65
C HIS A 443 3.57 -52.40 -4.39
N VAL A 444 3.00 -52.68 -3.22
CA VAL A 444 3.66 -52.58 -1.91
C VAL A 444 3.51 -53.92 -1.19
N ALA A 445 4.58 -54.39 -0.56
CA ALA A 445 4.66 -55.62 0.22
C ALA A 445 5.18 -55.31 1.63
N ASP A 446 5.13 -56.32 2.51
CA ASP A 446 5.66 -56.25 3.89
C ASP A 446 5.10 -55.06 4.69
N VAL A 447 3.83 -54.74 4.45
CA VAL A 447 3.13 -53.65 5.15
C VAL A 447 2.99 -54.02 6.62
N ALA A 448 3.57 -53.19 7.48
CA ALA A 448 3.47 -53.30 8.92
C ALA A 448 3.32 -51.92 9.55
N GLU A 449 2.52 -51.83 10.59
CA GLU A 449 2.44 -50.63 11.42
C GLU A 449 2.95 -50.96 12.81
N ALA A 450 3.99 -50.25 13.24
CA ALA A 450 4.58 -50.41 14.56
C ALA A 450 5.27 -49.11 14.98
N ASP A 451 5.21 -48.80 16.28
CA ASP A 451 5.92 -47.67 16.90
C ASP A 451 5.62 -46.31 16.26
N GLY A 452 4.39 -46.07 15.80
CA GLY A 452 4.01 -44.80 15.14
C GLY A 452 4.38 -44.73 13.66
N LEU A 453 4.80 -45.84 13.04
CA LEU A 453 5.29 -45.87 11.66
C LEU A 453 4.54 -46.90 10.82
N LEU A 454 4.08 -46.47 9.65
CA LEU A 454 3.74 -47.36 8.54
C LEU A 454 5.02 -47.72 7.78
N MET A 455 5.50 -48.95 7.95
CA MET A 455 6.64 -49.51 7.24
C MET A 455 6.17 -50.41 6.11
N ALA A 456 6.82 -50.32 4.95
CA ALA A 456 6.56 -51.24 3.84
C ALA A 456 7.72 -51.26 2.83
N ARG A 457 7.63 -52.16 1.86
CA ARG A 457 8.61 -52.32 0.77
C ARG A 457 7.94 -52.20 -0.58
N SER A 458 8.52 -51.43 -1.50
CA SER A 458 8.03 -51.34 -2.88
C SER A 458 8.33 -52.64 -3.65
N THR A 459 7.42 -53.03 -4.56
CA THR A 459 7.58 -54.21 -5.43
C THR A 459 7.63 -53.87 -6.93
N THR A 460 7.47 -52.59 -7.26
CA THR A 460 7.69 -52.01 -8.59
C THR A 460 8.26 -50.60 -8.43
N SER A 461 8.52 -49.91 -9.54
CA SER A 461 8.88 -48.48 -9.54
C SER A 461 7.69 -47.52 -9.37
N ASP A 462 6.48 -48.03 -9.16
CA ASP A 462 5.25 -47.26 -8.94
C ASP A 462 4.46 -47.81 -7.73
N PRO A 463 5.05 -47.82 -6.51
CA PRO A 463 4.36 -48.18 -5.29
C PRO A 463 3.34 -47.09 -4.93
N GLN A 464 2.12 -47.50 -4.61
CA GLN A 464 1.03 -46.58 -4.31
C GLN A 464 0.43 -46.93 -2.94
N ILE A 465 0.35 -45.93 -2.06
CA ILE A 465 -0.47 -46.02 -0.84
C ILE A 465 -1.57 -44.97 -0.92
N LEU A 466 -2.83 -45.40 -0.79
CA LEU A 466 -4.00 -44.57 -1.09
C LEU A 466 -4.97 -44.58 0.09
N THR A 467 -5.55 -43.41 0.42
CA THR A 467 -6.62 -43.31 1.42
C THR A 467 -7.75 -42.40 0.95
N HIS A 468 -8.96 -42.64 1.47
CA HIS A 468 -10.13 -41.80 1.26
C HIS A 468 -10.36 -40.87 2.45
N LEU A 469 -10.52 -39.58 2.17
CA LEU A 469 -10.79 -38.57 3.19
C LEU A 469 -12.29 -38.53 3.52
N SER A 470 -12.62 -38.84 4.77
CA SER A 470 -13.96 -38.67 5.33
C SER A 470 -13.92 -37.84 6.62
N PRO A 471 -14.48 -36.62 6.65
CA PRO A 471 -15.07 -35.90 5.51
C PRO A 471 -14.01 -35.49 4.47
N PRO A 472 -14.40 -35.07 3.26
CA PRO A 472 -13.47 -34.51 2.27
C PRO A 472 -12.71 -33.29 2.81
N ALA A 473 -11.51 -33.01 2.31
CA ALA A 473 -10.79 -31.79 2.65
C ALA A 473 -11.13 -30.66 1.65
N SER A 474 -11.54 -29.50 2.14
CA SER A 474 -11.74 -28.33 1.28
C SER A 474 -10.39 -27.71 0.90
N SER A 475 -10.16 -27.54 -0.40
CA SER A 475 -8.98 -26.84 -0.91
C SER A 475 -8.93 -25.36 -0.55
N ASP A 476 -10.07 -24.73 -0.25
CA ASP A 476 -10.12 -23.34 0.23
C ASP A 476 -9.48 -23.21 1.61
N VAL A 477 -9.53 -24.28 2.40
CA VAL A 477 -8.91 -24.34 3.73
C VAL A 477 -7.49 -24.85 3.64
N PHE A 478 -7.27 -26.03 3.04
CA PHE A 478 -5.98 -26.71 3.06
C PHE A 478 -5.21 -26.53 1.76
N GLY A 479 -3.92 -26.22 1.85
CA GLY A 479 -3.07 -26.02 0.67
C GLY A 479 -1.62 -26.46 0.85
N MET A 480 -1.33 -27.16 1.95
CA MET A 480 -0.02 -27.74 2.22
C MET A 480 -0.22 -29.13 2.81
N ILE A 481 0.58 -30.10 2.34
CA ILE A 481 0.75 -31.40 2.98
C ILE A 481 2.07 -31.38 3.74
N LEU A 482 2.02 -31.72 5.02
CA LEU A 482 3.17 -31.99 5.87
C LEU A 482 3.33 -33.52 5.93
N LEU A 483 4.43 -34.00 5.41
CA LEU A 483 4.75 -35.43 5.35
C LEU A 483 6.01 -35.68 6.17
N ARG A 484 5.97 -36.63 7.10
CA ARG A 484 7.17 -37.16 7.75
C ARG A 484 7.45 -38.56 7.24
N LEU A 485 8.51 -38.72 6.46
CA LEU A 485 8.78 -39.90 5.65
C LEU A 485 10.27 -40.26 5.68
N ARG A 486 10.55 -41.56 5.74
CA ARG A 486 11.86 -42.17 5.50
C ARG A 486 11.80 -42.93 4.18
N VAL A 487 12.75 -42.61 3.30
CA VAL A 487 12.96 -43.31 2.03
C VAL A 487 14.43 -43.74 1.92
N PRO A 488 14.75 -44.70 1.03
CA PRO A 488 16.12 -45.15 0.83
C PRO A 488 17.02 -44.06 0.27
N GLY A 489 18.33 -44.25 0.46
CA GLY A 489 19.36 -43.23 0.15
C GLY A 489 19.51 -42.85 -1.32
N ASP A 490 18.87 -43.58 -2.22
CA ASP A 490 18.97 -43.41 -3.65
C ASP A 490 17.61 -43.13 -4.32
N ALA A 491 16.58 -42.81 -3.53
CA ALA A 491 15.27 -42.37 -4.01
C ALA A 491 15.40 -41.04 -4.76
N ARG A 492 14.69 -40.90 -5.90
CA ARG A 492 14.78 -39.71 -6.76
C ARG A 492 13.63 -38.72 -6.59
N ALA A 493 12.46 -39.23 -6.21
CA ALA A 493 11.25 -38.43 -6.05
C ALA A 493 10.31 -39.13 -5.06
N VAL A 494 9.59 -38.32 -4.31
CA VAL A 494 8.38 -38.69 -3.58
C VAL A 494 7.24 -37.92 -4.25
N GLU A 495 6.20 -38.61 -4.68
CA GLU A 495 5.08 -37.98 -5.39
C GLU A 495 3.79 -38.10 -4.58
N PHE A 496 3.02 -37.02 -4.57
CA PHE A 496 1.69 -36.97 -3.97
C PHE A 496 0.67 -36.72 -5.05
N PHE A 497 -0.39 -37.51 -5.03
CA PHE A 497 -1.53 -37.41 -5.91
C PHE A 497 -2.81 -37.17 -5.12
N TRP A 498 -3.82 -36.60 -5.75
CA TRP A 498 -5.14 -36.43 -5.13
C TRP A 498 -6.27 -36.68 -6.12
N GLY A 499 -7.41 -37.13 -5.58
CA GLY A 499 -8.69 -37.19 -6.28
C GLY A 499 -9.64 -36.15 -5.71
N THR A 500 -10.48 -35.58 -6.57
CA THR A 500 -11.50 -34.60 -6.22
C THR A 500 -12.90 -35.21 -6.32
N GLU A 501 -13.91 -34.44 -5.97
CA GLU A 501 -15.33 -34.74 -6.22
C GLU A 501 -15.68 -34.88 -7.71
N GLU A 502 -14.91 -34.27 -8.60
CA GLU A 502 -15.17 -34.25 -10.04
C GLU A 502 -14.30 -35.22 -10.84
N ARG A 503 -13.10 -35.54 -10.32
CA ARG A 503 -12.08 -36.27 -11.07
C ARG A 503 -11.30 -37.22 -10.17
N SER A 504 -11.17 -38.47 -10.61
CA SER A 504 -10.26 -39.46 -10.03
C SER A 504 -8.79 -39.07 -10.24
N ILE A 505 -7.90 -39.55 -9.36
CA ILE A 505 -6.45 -39.30 -9.44
C ILE A 505 -5.92 -39.39 -10.89
N CYS A 506 -5.23 -38.33 -11.32
CA CYS A 506 -4.51 -38.27 -12.59
C CYS A 506 -3.16 -37.55 -12.44
N ARG A 507 -2.35 -37.54 -13.51
CA ARG A 507 -0.99 -36.97 -13.48
C ARG A 507 -0.97 -35.46 -13.24
N GLU A 508 -1.98 -34.74 -13.72
CA GLU A 508 -2.11 -33.29 -13.51
C GLU A 508 -2.48 -32.96 -12.04
N GLN A 509 -3.05 -33.93 -11.32
CA GLN A 509 -3.39 -33.86 -9.89
C GLN A 509 -2.26 -34.45 -9.04
N SER A 510 -1.02 -34.01 -9.32
CA SER A 510 0.14 -34.43 -8.54
C SER A 510 1.13 -33.31 -8.24
N MET A 511 1.97 -33.54 -7.25
CA MET A 511 3.18 -32.76 -6.94
C MET A 511 4.29 -33.68 -6.45
N SER A 512 5.52 -33.37 -6.84
CA SER A 512 6.70 -34.17 -6.50
C SER A 512 7.67 -33.35 -5.65
N VAL A 513 8.32 -33.99 -4.69
CA VAL A 513 9.42 -33.41 -3.92
C VAL A 513 10.66 -34.31 -4.04
N ALA A 514 11.83 -33.70 -4.09
CA ALA A 514 13.09 -34.44 -4.04
C ALA A 514 13.31 -34.92 -2.59
N PRO A 515 13.49 -36.23 -2.36
CA PRO A 515 13.70 -36.74 -1.01
C PRO A 515 15.09 -36.39 -0.49
N GLU A 516 15.17 -36.15 0.82
CA GLU A 516 16.45 -36.15 1.54
C GLU A 516 16.81 -37.62 1.83
N ALA A 517 17.55 -38.21 0.90
CA ALA A 517 17.71 -39.64 0.80
C ALA A 517 18.91 -40.12 1.64
N HIS A 518 18.70 -40.32 2.95
CA HIS A 518 19.74 -40.84 3.87
C HIS A 518 19.25 -41.96 4.80
N GLY A 519 18.09 -42.57 4.52
CA GLY A 519 17.52 -43.63 5.35
C GLY A 519 17.07 -43.16 6.74
N GLN A 520 16.85 -41.85 6.92
CA GLN A 520 16.32 -41.25 8.15
C GLN A 520 14.92 -40.66 7.88
N LEU A 521 14.18 -40.33 8.95
CA LEU A 521 12.89 -39.63 8.82
C LEU A 521 13.17 -38.15 8.52
N HIS A 522 12.54 -37.63 7.47
CA HIS A 522 12.60 -36.22 7.09
C HIS A 522 11.20 -35.62 7.03
N ASN A 523 11.11 -34.30 7.25
CA ASN A 523 9.87 -33.54 7.10
C ASN A 523 9.84 -32.89 5.72
N TYR A 524 8.76 -33.11 4.99
CA TYR A 524 8.51 -32.55 3.67
C TYR A 524 7.28 -31.64 3.71
N GLU A 525 7.40 -30.47 3.08
CA GLU A 525 6.27 -29.56 2.84
C GLU A 525 5.92 -29.57 1.35
N ILE A 526 4.71 -30.00 1.01
CA ILE A 526 4.24 -30.12 -0.38
C ILE A 526 3.15 -29.08 -0.63
N PRO A 527 3.42 -27.99 -1.38
CA PRO A 527 2.53 -26.84 -1.50
C PRO A 527 1.43 -27.08 -2.55
N VAL A 528 0.60 -28.10 -2.32
CA VAL A 528 -0.49 -28.53 -3.20
C VAL A 528 -1.45 -27.40 -3.60
N GLY A 529 -1.58 -26.36 -2.76
CA GLY A 529 -2.39 -25.19 -3.09
C GLY A 529 -1.86 -24.32 -4.24
N LYS A 530 -0.63 -24.55 -4.72
CA LYS A 530 -0.08 -23.91 -5.93
C LYS A 530 -0.51 -24.61 -7.23
N ASN A 531 -1.03 -25.84 -7.15
CA ASN A 531 -1.51 -26.56 -8.32
C ASN A 531 -2.98 -26.17 -8.60
N SER A 532 -3.29 -25.74 -9.83
CA SER A 532 -4.64 -25.34 -10.23
C SER A 532 -5.66 -26.48 -10.14
N GLN A 533 -5.23 -27.73 -10.23
CA GLN A 533 -6.08 -28.92 -10.08
C GLN A 533 -6.41 -29.24 -8.60
N TRP A 534 -5.83 -28.51 -7.64
CA TRP A 534 -6.22 -28.57 -6.23
C TRP A 534 -7.17 -27.42 -5.88
N VAL A 535 -6.91 -26.21 -6.34
CA VAL A 535 -7.66 -24.98 -5.98
C VAL A 535 -9.12 -25.07 -6.42
N GLY A 536 -10.06 -24.75 -5.53
CA GLY A 536 -11.49 -24.70 -5.82
C GLY A 536 -12.22 -26.05 -5.74
N HIS A 537 -11.53 -27.12 -5.37
CA HIS A 537 -12.08 -28.48 -5.30
C HIS A 537 -12.21 -29.03 -3.88
N SER A 538 -13.04 -30.06 -3.73
CA SER A 538 -13.18 -30.91 -2.55
C SER A 538 -12.33 -32.18 -2.69
N ILE A 539 -11.25 -32.27 -1.91
CA ILE A 539 -10.30 -33.37 -1.98
C ILE A 539 -10.87 -34.62 -1.28
N ARG A 540 -11.05 -35.70 -2.04
CA ARG A 540 -11.70 -36.95 -1.62
C ARG A 540 -10.72 -38.09 -1.37
N THR A 541 -9.60 -38.09 -2.07
CA THR A 541 -8.63 -39.18 -2.03
C THR A 541 -7.23 -38.59 -2.06
N LEU A 542 -6.32 -39.18 -1.28
CA LEU A 542 -4.89 -38.92 -1.36
C LEU A 542 -4.17 -40.21 -1.74
N ARG A 543 -3.13 -40.08 -2.56
CA ARG A 543 -2.20 -41.16 -2.89
C ARG A 543 -0.78 -40.65 -2.69
N LEU A 544 0.05 -41.45 -2.03
CA LEU A 544 1.47 -41.22 -1.88
C LEU A 544 2.23 -42.31 -2.63
N ASP A 545 3.18 -41.88 -3.43
CA ASP A 545 4.16 -42.72 -4.09
C ASP A 545 5.52 -42.46 -3.43
N PRO A 546 5.92 -43.32 -2.46
CA PRO A 546 7.05 -43.03 -1.59
C PRO A 546 8.40 -43.16 -2.29
N THR A 547 8.49 -43.88 -3.42
CA THR A 547 9.74 -44.04 -4.17
C THR A 547 9.46 -44.47 -5.61
N ALA A 548 10.31 -44.07 -6.55
CA ALA A 548 10.26 -44.54 -7.94
C ALA A 548 11.13 -45.80 -8.18
N LYS A 549 11.44 -46.57 -7.12
CA LYS A 549 12.34 -47.74 -7.18
C LYS A 549 11.65 -49.01 -6.70
N ASN A 550 11.96 -50.11 -7.37
CA ASN A 550 11.57 -51.46 -6.98
C ASN A 550 12.45 -51.97 -5.83
N ASP A 551 11.88 -52.78 -4.94
CA ASP A 551 12.55 -53.50 -3.85
C ASP A 551 13.22 -52.58 -2.81
N HIS A 552 12.50 -51.55 -2.38
CA HIS A 552 13.01 -50.54 -1.46
C HIS A 552 12.07 -50.32 -0.28
N GLU A 553 12.64 -50.35 0.92
CA GLU A 553 11.91 -50.08 2.16
C GLU A 553 11.65 -48.57 2.34
N PHE A 554 10.47 -48.23 2.83
CA PHE A 554 10.10 -46.88 3.25
C PHE A 554 9.33 -46.94 4.57
N ALA A 555 9.30 -45.83 5.29
CA ALA A 555 8.48 -45.68 6.48
C ALA A 555 7.80 -44.31 6.54
N VAL A 556 6.49 -44.27 6.76
CA VAL A 556 5.70 -43.05 6.91
C VAL A 556 5.36 -42.88 8.39
N ASP A 557 5.68 -41.73 8.94
CA ASP A 557 5.35 -41.37 10.32
C ASP A 557 4.05 -40.56 10.38
N SER A 558 3.87 -39.58 9.50
CA SER A 558 2.65 -38.79 9.50
C SER A 558 2.35 -38.13 8.17
N ILE A 559 1.05 -37.97 7.90
CA ILE A 559 0.52 -37.19 6.79
C ILE A 559 -0.50 -36.21 7.37
N VAL A 560 -0.21 -34.93 7.29
CA VAL A 560 -1.03 -33.87 7.89
C VAL A 560 -1.33 -32.79 6.86
N LEU A 561 -2.59 -32.38 6.74
CA LEU A 561 -2.97 -31.21 5.96
C LEU A 561 -2.85 -29.96 6.82
N ARG A 562 -2.19 -28.91 6.30
CA ARG A 562 -2.09 -27.59 6.91
C ARG A 562 -2.89 -26.55 6.11
N SER A 563 -3.58 -25.67 6.82
CA SER A 563 -4.34 -24.59 6.18
C SER A 563 -3.46 -23.65 5.36
N ARG A 564 -4.06 -23.01 4.36
CA ARG A 564 -3.47 -21.89 3.64
C ARG A 564 -3.46 -20.64 4.53
N PRO A 565 -2.58 -19.67 4.22
CA PRO A 565 -2.67 -18.36 4.87
C PRO A 565 -4.03 -17.68 4.61
N GLY A 566 -4.62 -17.11 5.66
CA GLY A 566 -5.95 -16.51 5.67
C GLY A 566 -7.10 -17.49 5.88
N ALA A 567 -6.84 -18.79 5.89
CA ALA A 567 -7.84 -19.84 6.13
C ALA A 567 -7.65 -20.54 7.50
N GLY A 568 -6.79 -19.97 8.35
CA GLY A 568 -6.57 -20.43 9.71
C GLY A 568 -7.73 -20.12 10.66
N GLU A 569 -7.49 -20.34 11.94
CA GLU A 569 -8.34 -19.85 13.02
C GLU A 569 -7.80 -18.51 13.50
N ALA A 570 -8.59 -17.44 13.39
CA ALA A 570 -8.18 -16.13 13.87
C ALA A 570 -7.92 -16.16 15.38
N VAL A 571 -6.66 -15.93 15.78
CA VAL A 571 -6.24 -15.93 17.20
C VAL A 571 -6.30 -14.52 17.76
N TRP A 572 -5.78 -13.56 17.00
CA TRP A 572 -5.64 -12.20 17.47
C TRP A 572 -5.63 -11.19 16.33
N ARG A 573 -6.28 -10.06 16.56
CA ARG A 573 -6.11 -8.85 15.77
C ARG A 573 -5.78 -7.72 16.72
N SER A 574 -4.70 -7.01 16.46
CA SER A 574 -4.24 -5.94 17.35
C SER A 574 -5.19 -4.73 17.36
N GLY A 575 -5.98 -4.55 16.30
CA GLY A 575 -6.57 -3.25 15.96
C GLY A 575 -5.49 -2.24 15.57
N SER A 576 -5.89 -1.01 15.24
CA SER A 576 -4.95 0.05 14.92
C SER A 576 -4.21 0.49 16.19
N ARG A 577 -2.89 0.39 16.20
CA ARG A 577 -2.06 0.73 17.36
C ARG A 577 -0.92 1.65 16.96
N PRO A 578 -0.58 2.65 17.78
CA PRO A 578 0.57 3.49 17.51
C PRO A 578 1.83 2.65 17.33
N CYS A 579 2.61 2.96 16.29
CA CYS A 579 3.93 2.36 16.09
C CYS A 579 4.93 3.46 15.75
N ASN A 580 6.14 3.36 16.30
CA ASN A 580 7.25 4.22 15.91
C ASN A 580 8.10 3.42 14.92
N VAL A 581 7.80 3.55 13.64
CA VAL A 581 8.69 3.06 12.59
C VAL A 581 9.79 4.09 12.43
N HIS A 582 11.00 3.73 12.82
CA HIS A 582 12.19 4.51 12.47
C HIS A 582 12.64 4.10 11.06
N SER A 583 13.20 5.07 10.31
CA SER A 583 13.59 4.94 8.90
C SER A 583 14.36 3.65 8.58
N THR A 584 14.28 3.27 7.29
CA THR A 584 14.54 1.97 6.64
C THR A 584 15.80 1.18 6.99
N ASP A 585 16.75 1.75 7.74
CA ASP A 585 18.05 1.12 8.00
C ASP A 585 18.24 0.67 9.45
N THR A 586 17.23 0.88 10.31
CA THR A 586 17.28 0.42 11.70
C THR A 586 16.18 -0.59 11.97
N VAL A 587 16.56 -1.70 12.62
CA VAL A 587 15.60 -2.66 13.17
C VAL A 587 14.67 -1.87 14.10
N GLY A 588 13.40 -1.72 13.69
CA GLY A 588 12.40 -1.00 14.48
C GLY A 588 12.23 -1.61 15.86
N THR A 589 11.62 -0.84 16.77
CA THR A 589 11.28 -1.36 18.11
C THR A 589 10.40 -2.60 17.94
N PRO A 590 10.70 -3.72 18.64
CA PRO A 590 9.86 -4.91 18.60
C PRO A 590 8.39 -4.57 18.89
N LEU A 591 7.49 -5.01 18.02
CA LEU A 591 6.05 -4.86 18.24
C LEU A 591 5.59 -5.98 19.19
N PRO A 592 5.05 -5.65 20.38
CA PRO A 592 4.58 -6.68 21.30
C PRO A 592 3.30 -7.31 20.74
N TYR A 593 3.21 -8.64 20.83
CA TYR A 593 1.92 -9.30 20.69
C TYR A 593 1.24 -9.38 22.05
N GLU A 594 0.03 -8.85 22.10
CA GLU A 594 -0.80 -8.74 23.31
C GLU A 594 -2.06 -9.59 23.18
N GLY A 595 -2.04 -10.58 22.28
CA GLY A 595 -3.11 -11.54 22.15
C GLY A 595 -3.09 -12.60 23.24
N PRO A 596 -4.05 -13.54 23.20
CA PRO A 596 -4.05 -14.71 24.08
C PRO A 596 -2.74 -15.52 23.97
N PRO A 597 -2.36 -16.31 24.98
CA PRO A 597 -1.20 -17.20 24.88
C PRO A 597 -1.25 -18.06 23.61
N LEU A 598 -0.17 -18.05 22.83
CA LEU A 598 -0.03 -18.89 21.65
C LEU A 598 0.21 -20.34 22.05
N VAL A 599 -0.28 -21.27 21.25
CA VAL A 599 -0.06 -22.70 21.50
C VAL A 599 1.35 -23.07 21.06
N THR A 600 2.20 -23.43 22.02
CA THR A 600 3.58 -23.90 21.79
C THR A 600 3.58 -25.10 20.84
N GLY A 601 4.46 -25.06 19.84
CA GLY A 601 4.62 -26.14 18.85
C GLY A 601 3.57 -26.18 17.74
N ALA A 602 2.50 -25.37 17.82
CA ALA A 602 1.52 -25.26 16.74
C ALA A 602 1.93 -24.15 15.74
N PRO A 603 1.84 -24.39 14.42
CA PRO A 603 2.13 -23.36 13.44
C PRO A 603 1.08 -22.25 13.41
N HIS A 604 1.53 -21.02 13.23
CA HIS A 604 0.72 -19.82 13.14
C HIS A 604 1.15 -18.99 11.92
N PHE A 605 0.20 -18.29 11.29
CA PHE A 605 0.51 -17.24 10.34
C PHE A 605 0.32 -15.87 11.00
N TRP A 606 1.13 -14.91 10.59
CA TRP A 606 0.88 -13.50 10.92
C TRP A 606 1.11 -12.60 9.72
N ARG A 607 0.49 -11.42 9.75
CA ARG A 607 0.72 -10.34 8.79
C ARG A 607 0.54 -8.99 9.48
N ILE A 608 1.08 -7.95 8.86
CA ILE A 608 1.01 -6.58 9.36
C ILE A 608 0.58 -5.64 8.24
N ARG A 609 -0.09 -4.53 8.57
CA ARG A 609 -0.21 -3.36 7.71
C ARG A 609 0.06 -2.11 8.52
N PHE A 610 0.44 -1.04 7.84
CA PHE A 610 0.69 0.24 8.48
C PHE A 610 -0.38 1.25 8.08
N THR A 611 -0.58 2.22 8.95
CA THR A 611 -1.40 3.41 8.70
C THR A 611 -0.45 4.60 8.79
N ASP A 612 -0.39 5.38 7.72
CA ASP A 612 0.43 6.58 7.68
C ASP A 612 -0.14 7.70 8.57
N ASN A 613 0.62 8.79 8.71
CA ASN A 613 0.24 9.98 9.47
C ASN A 613 -0.97 10.72 8.87
N HIS A 614 -1.44 10.30 7.68
CA HIS A 614 -2.62 10.80 6.98
C HIS A 614 -3.85 9.89 7.18
N GLY A 615 -3.71 8.78 7.90
CA GLY A 615 -4.80 7.82 8.13
C GLY A 615 -5.04 6.85 6.97
N LEU A 616 -4.22 6.90 5.91
CA LEU A 616 -4.28 5.93 4.82
C LEU A 616 -3.69 4.62 5.31
N LYS A 617 -4.46 3.55 5.14
CA LYS A 617 -4.04 2.19 5.47
C LYS A 617 -3.39 1.56 4.26
N GLY A 618 -2.19 1.04 4.47
CA GLY A 618 -1.50 0.23 3.48
C GLY A 618 -2.16 -1.11 3.24
N GLN A 619 -1.68 -1.75 2.18
CA GLN A 619 -1.93 -3.16 1.96
C GLN A 619 -1.37 -3.99 3.13
N TRP A 620 -1.97 -5.14 3.35
CA TRP A 620 -1.41 -6.14 4.24
C TRP A 620 -0.12 -6.70 3.66
N SER A 621 0.86 -6.97 4.53
CA SER A 621 2.00 -7.82 4.19
C SER A 621 1.51 -9.19 3.74
N ASP A 622 2.38 -9.89 3.03
CA ASP A 622 2.23 -11.33 2.88
C ASP A 622 2.19 -12.00 4.25
N TRP A 623 1.47 -13.10 4.31
CA TRP A 623 1.44 -13.93 5.51
C TRP A 623 2.78 -14.61 5.73
N THR A 624 3.26 -14.55 6.97
CA THR A 624 4.50 -15.18 7.42
C THR A 624 4.18 -16.30 8.40
N LEU A 625 4.73 -17.49 8.14
CA LEU A 625 4.61 -18.66 9.02
C LEU A 625 5.60 -18.56 10.19
N PHE A 626 5.17 -18.89 11.39
CA PHE A 626 6.04 -19.06 12.56
C PHE A 626 5.52 -20.15 13.50
N ASN A 627 6.43 -20.75 14.26
CA ASN A 627 6.12 -21.69 15.33
C ASN A 627 6.51 -21.03 16.66
N PRO A 628 5.57 -20.82 17.60
CA PRO A 628 5.90 -20.38 18.95
C PRO A 628 6.76 -21.46 19.60
N THR A 629 8.06 -21.20 19.71
CA THR A 629 8.93 -21.98 20.58
C THR A 629 8.58 -21.59 22.00
N GLY A 630 8.19 -22.54 22.84
CA GLY A 630 7.95 -22.27 24.26
C GLY A 630 9.22 -21.64 24.83
N LEU A 631 9.18 -20.36 25.14
CA LEU A 631 10.24 -19.75 25.92
C LEU A 631 10.16 -20.40 27.30
N GLN A 632 11.12 -21.27 27.60
CA GLN A 632 11.54 -21.46 28.98
C GLN A 632 11.95 -20.06 29.48
N ASN A 633 11.33 -19.65 30.59
CA ASN A 633 11.48 -18.34 31.23
C ASN A 633 12.92 -17.82 31.28
#